data_AF-A0A7X8JBS7-F1
#
_entry.id   AF-A0A7X8JBS7-F1
#
_cell.length_a   1.000
_cell.length_b   1.000
_cell.length_c   1.000
_cell.angle_alpha   90.00
_cell.angle_beta   90.00
_cell.angle_gamma   90.00
#
_symmetry.space_group_name_H-M   'P 1'
#
loop_
_entity.id
_entity.type
_entity.pdbx_description
1 polymer ?
#
loop_
_entity_poly.entity_id
_entity_poly.type
_entity_poly.pdbx_seq_one_letter_code
_entity_poly.pdbx_strand_id
1 'polypeptide(L)' 'MAEKESMTSLEQRLNSLEALTQKLEQGDLSIDDAIAIYGQGMELAVSCKKSLDEMTQKLTEARKNAHIALSNEQSQE' A
#
# COMPACT_ATOMS: atom_id res chain seq x y z
N MET A 1 4.14 16.16 6.16
CA MET A 1 4.18 15.23 7.32
C MET A 1 3.23 14.04 7.12
N ALA A 2 2.01 14.25 6.60
CA ALA A 2 1.03 13.18 6.35
C ALA A 2 1.48 12.05 5.38
N GLU A 3 2.32 12.34 4.38
CA GLU A 3 2.79 11.31 3.43
C GLU A 3 3.75 10.30 4.07
N LYS A 4 4.56 10.74 5.04
CA LYS A 4 5.52 9.88 5.73
C LYS A 4 4.84 8.89 6.66
N GLU A 5 3.78 9.33 7.35
CA GLU A 5 2.96 8.45 8.22
C GLU A 5 2.22 7.36 7.42
N SER A 6 1.73 7.70 6.22
CA SER A 6 1.07 6.73 5.34
C SER A 6 2.04 5.65 4.83
N MET A 7 3.28 6.03 4.52
CA MET A 7 4.34 5.07 4.18
C MET A 7 4.69 4.15 5.35
N THR A 8 4.91 4.70 6.55
CA THR A 8 5.22 3.89 7.74
C THR A 8 4.09 2.90 8.04
N SER A 9 2.83 3.30 7.89
CA SER A 9 1.68 2.41 8.05
C SER A 9 1.62 1.30 6.99
N LEU A 10 2.05 1.56 5.76
CA LEU A 10 2.17 0.53 4.72
C LEU A 10 3.30 -0.46 5.06
N GLU A 11 4.47 0.03 5.44
CA GLU A 11 5.61 -0.81 5.85
C GLU A 11 5.24 -1.74 7.01
N GLN A 12 4.52 -1.24 8.01
CA GLN A 12 4.03 -2.05 9.13
C GLN A 12 3.08 -3.18 8.68
N ARG A 13 2.18 -2.90 7.74
CA ARG A 13 1.26 -3.92 7.20
C ARG A 13 2.00 -4.95 6.35
N LEU A 14 3.00 -4.53 5.57
CA LEU A 14 3.85 -5.44 4.79
C LEU A 14 4.66 -6.36 5.70
N ASN A 15 5.27 -5.83 6.77
CA ASN A 15 5.97 -6.65 7.77
C ASN A 15 5.03 -7.64 8.46
N SER A 16 3.79 -7.22 8.74
CA SER A 16 2.78 -8.10 9.33
C SER A 16 2.40 -9.23 8.36
N LEU A 17 2.25 -8.91 7.07
CA LEU A 17 1.97 -9.91 6.04
C LEU A 17 3.11 -10.90 5.91
N GLU A 18 4.36 -10.43 5.88
CA GLU A 18 5.56 -11.28 5.83
C GLU A 18 5.61 -12.27 6.99
N ALA A 19 5.36 -11.80 8.21
CA ALA A 19 5.30 -12.64 9.40
C ALA A 19 4.19 -13.71 9.33
N LEU A 20 3.03 -13.39 8.73
CA LEU A 20 1.95 -14.37 8.52
C LEU A 20 2.34 -15.43 7.49
N THR A 21 2.98 -15.05 6.38
CA THR A 21 3.53 -16.00 5.39
C THR A 21 4.59 -16.91 6.01
N GLN A 22 5.53 -16.36 6.79
CA GLN A 22 6.54 -17.18 7.48
C GLN A 22 5.91 -18.21 8.43
N LYS A 23 4.82 -17.86 9.12
CA LYS A 23 4.07 -18.79 9.96
C LYS A 23 3.42 -19.90 9.14
N LEU A 24 2.79 -19.56 8.01
CA LEU A 24 2.20 -20.53 7.09
C LEU A 24 3.26 -21.50 6.51
N GLU A 25 4.44 -20.99 6.17
CA GLU A 25 5.54 -21.78 5.61
C GLU A 25 6.21 -22.71 6.64
N GLN A 26 6.16 -22.39 7.93
CA GLN A 26 6.68 -23.27 8.99
C GLN A 26 5.89 -24.58 9.10
N GLY A 27 4.63 -24.60 8.70
CA GLY A 27 3.82 -25.82 8.65
C GLY A 27 3.44 -26.43 10.01
N ASP A 28 3.76 -25.77 11.13
CA ASP A 28 3.43 -26.20 12.50
C ASP A 28 2.05 -25.69 12.96
N LEU A 29 1.11 -25.54 12.03
CA LEU A 29 -0.21 -24.95 12.27
C LEU A 29 -1.31 -26.01 12.07
N SER A 30 -2.36 -25.93 12.89
CA SER A 30 -3.58 -26.67 12.62
C SER A 30 -4.25 -26.16 11.34
N ILE A 31 -5.12 -26.96 10.73
CA ILE A 31 -5.83 -26.55 9.51
C ILE A 31 -6.72 -25.33 9.79
N ASP A 32 -7.40 -25.28 10.93
CA ASP A 32 -8.20 -24.13 11.35
C ASP A 32 -7.34 -22.87 11.52
N ASP A 33 -6.16 -22.99 12.13
CA ASP A 33 -5.21 -21.86 12.27
C ASP A 33 -4.67 -21.40 10.91
N ALA A 34 -4.35 -22.34 10.01
CA ALA A 34 -3.88 -22.02 8.68
C ALA A 34 -4.94 -21.25 7.87
N ILE A 35 -6.22 -21.64 7.98
CA ILE A 35 -7.34 -20.93 7.35
C ILE A 35 -7.51 -19.53 7.96
N ALA A 36 -7.42 -19.40 9.29
CA ALA A 36 -7.53 -18.12 9.96
C ALA A 36 -6.38 -17.15 9.60
N ILE A 37 -5.14 -17.65 9.54
CA ILE A 37 -3.96 -16.86 9.14
C ILE A 37 -4.04 -16.46 7.67
N TYR A 38 -4.48 -17.38 6.79
CA TYR A 38 -4.68 -17.07 5.37
C TYR A 38 -5.72 -15.96 5.17
N GLY A 39 -6.85 -16.02 5.88
CA GLY A 39 -7.88 -14.97 5.84
C GLY A 39 -7.33 -13.61 6.25
N GLN A 40 -6.63 -13.55 7.39
CA GLN A 40 -5.98 -12.33 7.87
C GLN A 40 -4.93 -11.79 6.88
N GLY A 41 -4.12 -12.69 6.30
CA GLY A 41 -3.13 -12.33 5.29
C GLY A 41 -3.78 -11.74 4.04
N MET A 42 -4.91 -12.29 3.61
CA MET A 42 -5.66 -11.76 2.46
C MET A 42 -6.20 -10.34 2.73
N GLU A 43 -6.79 -10.10 3.90
CA GLU A 43 -7.27 -8.77 4.27
C GLU A 43 -6.14 -7.73 4.34
N LEU A 44 -4.99 -8.12 4.91
CA LEU A 44 -3.78 -7.30 4.93
C LEU A 44 -3.28 -6.99 3.52
N ALA A 45 -3.21 -7.98 2.64
CA ALA A 45 -2.76 -7.80 1.27
C ALA A 45 -3.67 -6.83 0.48
N VAL A 46 -4.99 -6.96 0.63
CA VAL A 46 -5.97 -6.04 0.03
C VAL A 46 -5.78 -4.61 0.55
N SER A 47 -5.57 -4.47 1.86
CA SER A 47 -5.32 -3.17 2.51
C SER A 47 -4.04 -2.51 2.01
N CYS A 48 -2.95 -3.26 1.87
CA CYS A 48 -1.69 -2.77 1.30
C CYS A 48 -1.87 -2.28 -0.15
N LYS A 49 -2.55 -3.08 -0.97
CA LYS A 49 -2.82 -2.72 -2.37
C LYS A 49 -3.62 -1.43 -2.46
N LYS A 50 -4.67 -1.27 -1.63
CA LYS A 50 -5.49 -0.06 -1.60
C LYS A 50 -4.65 1.18 -1.27
N SER A 51 -3.79 1.10 -0.26
CA SER A 51 -2.93 2.24 0.09
C SER A 51 -1.92 2.59 -1.00
N LEU A 52 -1.35 1.60 -1.69
CA LEU A 52 -0.48 1.85 -2.85
C LEU A 52 -1.22 2.54 -4.01
N ASP A 53 -2.47 2.11 -4.27
CA ASP A 53 -3.32 2.71 -5.30
C ASP A 53 -3.63 4.18 -4.98
N GLU A 54 -4.01 4.48 -3.73
CA GLU A 54 -4.26 5.85 -3.26
C GLU A 54 -3.01 6.74 -3.38
N MET A 55 -1.82 6.22 -3.05
CA MET A 55 -0.57 6.95 -3.23
C MET A 55 -0.28 7.23 -4.71
N THR A 56 -0.50 6.23 -5.57
CA THR A 56 -0.31 6.34 -7.03
C THR A 56 -1.26 7.36 -7.65
N GLN A 57 -2.52 7.36 -7.21
CA GLN A 57 -3.52 8.33 -7.65
C GLN A 57 -3.11 9.75 -7.25
N LYS A 58 -2.70 9.96 -5.98
CA LYS A 58 -2.22 11.26 -5.50
C LYS A 58 -1.01 11.77 -6.30
N LEU A 59 -0.06 10.88 -6.61
CA LEU A 59 1.10 11.22 -7.43
C LEU A 59 0.70 11.61 -8.86
N THR A 60 -0.25 10.90 -9.44
CA THR A 60 -0.76 11.18 -10.79
C THR A 60 -1.43 12.55 -10.85
N GLU A 61 -2.29 12.86 -9.87
CA GLU A 61 -2.93 14.17 -9.74
C GLU A 61 -1.91 15.28 -9.52
N ALA A 62 -0.92 15.07 -8.64
CA ALA A 62 0.14 16.04 -8.40
C ALA A 62 0.96 16.33 -9.67
N ARG A 63 1.31 15.29 -10.45
CA ARG A 63 2.00 15.43 -11.74
C ARG A 63 1.17 16.19 -12.77
N LYS A 64 -0.12 15.88 -12.87
CA LYS A 64 -1.06 16.57 -13.78
C LYS A 64 -1.17 18.06 -13.42
N ASN A 65 -1.30 18.38 -12.13
CA ASN A 65 -1.37 19.74 -11.66
C ASN A 65 -0.07 20.51 -11.93
N ALA A 66 1.09 19.89 -11.69
CA ALA A 66 2.38 20.48 -12.02
C ALA A 66 2.52 20.74 -13.53
N HIS A 67 2.06 19.81 -14.37
CA HIS A 67 2.08 19.99 -15.83
C HIS A 67 1.17 21.15 -16.28
N ILE A 68 -0.04 21.28 -15.72
CA ILE A 68 -0.94 22.40 -16.03
C ILE A 68 -0.32 23.74 -15.61
N ALA A 69 0.28 23.80 -14.42
CA ALA A 69 0.95 25.01 -13.94
C ALA A 69 2.07 25.45 -14.90
N LEU A 70 2.92 24.50 -15.34
CA LEU A 70 4.01 24.75 -16.29
C LEU A 70 3.51 25.08 -17.71
N SER A 71 2.35 24.57 -18.11
CA SER A 71 1.76 24.83 -19.45
C SER A 71 1.12 26.22 -19.54
N ASN A 72 0.57 26.74 -18.43
CA ASN A 72 -0.09 28.04 -18.39
C ASN A 72 0.87 29.24 -18.46
N GLU A 73 2.17 29.04 -18.19
CA GLU A 73 3.19 30.10 -18.31
C GLU A 73 3.64 30.36 -19.75
N GLN A 74 3.38 29.45 -20.70
CA GLN A 74 3.82 29.58 -22.10
C GLN A 74 2.81 30.27 -23.03
N SER A 75 1.66 30.73 -22.51
CA SER A 75 0.59 31.37 -23.31
C SER A 75 0.50 32.88 -23.13
N GLN A 76 1.47 33.49 -22.44
CA GLN A 76 1.59 34.93 -22.26
C GLN A 76 2.98 35.43 -22.71
N GLU A 77 3.34 35.13 -23.95
CA GLU A 77 4.32 35.91 -24.74
C GLU A 77 3.78 36.11 -26.15
#